data_AF-R5GHL4-F1
#
_entry.id   AF-R5GHL4-F1
#
_cell.length_a   1.000
_cell.length_b   1.000
_cell.length_c   1.000
_cell.angle_alpha   90.00
_cell.angle_beta   90.00
_cell.angle_gamma   90.00
#
_symmetry.space_group_name_H-M   'P 1'
#
loop_
_entity.id
_entity.type
_entity.pdbx_description
1 polymer ?
#
loop_
_entity_poly.entity_id
_entity_poly.type
_entity_poly.pdbx_seq_one_letter_code
_entity_poly.pdbx_strand_id
1 'polypeptide(L)'
;MRTRNIVSAVAAAAVAFSAVSFSVSAEENTTGYVYFMAEKSTIGQGFTVEPCKVAIHEGDTGLDLLKNAAEVLTEDTGYGAYVTAFADEDLQTEVPEAIKAVCPEMTGRNAEGYLSALDYTAESGWTYFVNDEYAQVGIGDYIPADGDVVVFSFTVYGYGADLGVDNSSWGGAAALKEATKKADLVKLCAEASEAEGVDEYVFTGAMEVLAEYEATQEDIDNAVASLTDALGVDAATAESAETTETADTAEVSAETADASADGADDGKGSPATGVEGAAVAFAVVLLAGAGIALSKRK
;
A
#
# COMPACT_ATOMS: atom_id res chain seq x y z
N MET A 1 -9.60 -12.58 -40.84
CA MET A 1 -10.02 -12.84 -39.45
C MET A 1 -8.95 -13.71 -38.80
N ARG A 2 -8.11 -13.11 -37.95
CA ARG A 2 -7.08 -13.80 -37.16
C ARG A 2 -7.66 -13.94 -35.75
N THR A 3 -8.02 -15.15 -35.36
CA THR A 3 -8.34 -15.48 -33.97
C THR A 3 -7.03 -15.46 -33.18
N ARG A 4 -6.94 -14.54 -32.21
CA ARG A 4 -5.88 -14.53 -31.20
C ARG A 4 -6.38 -15.44 -30.08
N ASN A 5 -5.72 -16.57 -29.88
CA ASN A 5 -5.93 -17.44 -28.74
C ASN A 5 -5.28 -16.75 -27.53
N ILE A 6 -6.08 -16.26 -26.59
CA ILE A 6 -5.62 -15.86 -25.26
C ILE A 6 -5.60 -17.14 -24.43
N VAL A 7 -4.41 -17.55 -24.02
CA VAL A 7 -4.22 -18.68 -23.10
C VAL A 7 -4.28 -18.07 -21.70
N SER A 8 -5.44 -18.14 -21.05
CA SER A 8 -5.54 -17.94 -19.60
C SER A 8 -4.75 -19.06 -18.90
N ALA A 9 -3.73 -18.67 -18.16
CA ALA A 9 -3.03 -19.55 -17.22
C ALA A 9 -3.30 -19.00 -15.81
N VAL A 10 -4.47 -19.32 -15.26
CA VAL A 10 -4.73 -19.15 -13.82
C VAL A 10 -4.15 -20.38 -13.14
N ALA A 11 -3.00 -20.22 -12.50
CA ALA A 11 -2.43 -21.23 -11.64
C ALA A 11 -3.09 -21.11 -10.26
N ALA A 12 -4.07 -21.98 -9.98
CA ALA A 12 -4.59 -22.16 -8.64
C ALA A 12 -3.48 -22.78 -7.76
N ALA A 13 -2.77 -21.95 -7.01
CA ALA A 13 -1.89 -22.38 -5.93
C ALA A 13 -2.73 -22.51 -4.66
N ALA A 14 -3.17 -23.74 -4.35
CA ALA A 14 -3.76 -24.05 -3.05
C ALA A 14 -2.66 -23.99 -1.99
N VAL A 15 -2.54 -22.85 -1.29
CA VAL A 15 -1.70 -22.73 -0.10
C VAL A 15 -2.46 -23.35 1.06
N ALA A 16 -1.99 -24.51 1.51
CA ALA A 16 -2.45 -25.11 2.75
C ALA A 16 -1.95 -24.27 3.93
N PHE A 17 -2.78 -23.37 4.45
CA PHE A 17 -2.53 -22.72 5.72
C PHE A 17 -2.51 -23.76 6.83
N SER A 18 -1.32 -24.03 7.35
CA SER A 18 -1.16 -24.78 8.59
C SER A 18 -1.64 -23.87 9.71
N ALA A 19 -2.86 -24.10 10.19
CA ALA A 19 -3.44 -23.40 11.34
C ALA A 19 -2.52 -23.55 12.56
N VAL A 20 -1.72 -22.52 12.84
CA VAL A 20 -1.06 -22.37 14.13
C VAL A 20 -2.12 -21.78 15.05
N SER A 21 -2.75 -22.64 15.86
CA SER A 21 -3.62 -22.20 16.94
C SER A 21 -2.82 -21.38 17.95
N PHE A 22 -2.85 -20.05 17.84
CA PHE A 22 -2.58 -19.15 18.96
C PHE A 22 -3.82 -19.09 19.84
N SER A 23 -3.97 -20.08 20.72
CA SER A 23 -5.01 -20.04 21.75
C SER A 23 -4.65 -19.04 22.85
N VAL A 24 -5.56 -18.08 23.07
CA VAL A 24 -5.92 -17.52 24.37
C VAL A 24 -4.81 -16.70 25.06
N SER A 25 -4.81 -15.39 24.81
CA SER A 25 -4.63 -14.31 25.81
C SER A 25 -4.50 -12.92 25.12
N ALA A 26 -5.40 -12.57 24.19
CA ALA A 26 -5.37 -11.27 23.50
C ALA A 26 -6.62 -10.39 23.73
N GLU A 27 -7.69 -10.92 24.33
CA GLU A 27 -8.97 -10.19 24.41
C GLU A 27 -9.03 -9.07 25.47
N GLU A 28 -8.08 -8.95 26.40
CA GLU A 28 -8.21 -7.94 27.47
C GLU A 28 -7.82 -6.51 27.07
N ASN A 29 -7.16 -6.28 25.93
CA ASN A 29 -6.71 -4.93 25.53
C ASN A 29 -7.00 -4.59 24.05
N THR A 30 -7.81 -5.35 23.33
CA THR A 30 -8.21 -5.00 21.97
C THR A 30 -9.16 -3.81 21.99
N THR A 31 -8.80 -2.72 21.32
CA THR A 31 -9.59 -1.48 21.26
C THR A 31 -10.35 -1.33 19.95
N GLY A 32 -10.07 -2.17 18.95
CA GLY A 32 -10.72 -2.17 17.65
C GLY A 32 -9.97 -3.02 16.63
N TYR A 33 -10.32 -2.87 15.36
CA TYR A 33 -9.66 -3.52 14.23
C TYR A 33 -9.42 -2.53 13.09
N VAL A 34 -8.30 -2.71 12.40
CA VAL A 34 -8.05 -2.12 11.08
C VAL A 34 -8.18 -3.20 10.02
N TYR A 35 -8.65 -2.82 8.85
CA TYR A 35 -8.61 -3.64 7.65
C TYR A 35 -7.31 -3.35 6.89
N PHE A 36 -6.50 -4.36 6.68
CA PHE A 36 -5.16 -4.21 6.11
C PHE A 36 -5.04 -4.96 4.79
N MET A 37 -4.30 -4.38 3.84
CA MET A 37 -3.88 -5.04 2.60
C MET A 37 -2.50 -4.51 2.18
N ALA A 38 -1.68 -5.36 1.56
CA ALA A 38 -0.45 -4.95 0.88
C ALA A 38 -0.44 -5.49 -0.56
N GLU A 39 -0.41 -4.59 -1.55
CA GLU A 39 -0.58 -4.92 -2.98
C GLU A 39 0.58 -4.43 -3.86
N LYS A 40 0.74 -5.10 -5.00
CA LYS A 40 1.85 -4.92 -5.95
C LYS A 40 1.38 -5.02 -7.40
N SER A 41 0.18 -4.49 -7.67
CA SER A 41 -0.43 -4.45 -9.01
C SER A 41 0.41 -3.68 -10.04
N THR A 42 1.19 -2.70 -9.59
CA THR A 42 2.13 -1.91 -10.43
C THR A 42 3.24 -2.73 -11.07
N ILE A 43 3.49 -3.96 -10.60
CA ILE A 43 4.42 -4.92 -11.22
C ILE A 43 3.70 -6.14 -11.83
N GLY A 44 2.38 -6.05 -11.99
CA GLY A 44 1.52 -7.08 -12.58
C GLY A 44 1.31 -8.28 -11.65
N GLN A 45 1.35 -8.06 -10.35
CA GLN A 45 1.14 -9.08 -9.33
C GLN A 45 0.02 -8.65 -8.37
N GLY A 46 -0.60 -9.60 -7.67
CA GLY A 46 -1.66 -9.29 -6.68
C GLY A 46 -1.10 -8.77 -5.36
N PHE A 47 -1.16 -9.61 -4.34
CA PHE A 47 -0.94 -9.20 -2.95
C PHE A 47 0.35 -9.77 -2.38
N THR A 48 0.96 -9.01 -1.48
CA THR A 48 1.87 -9.57 -0.47
C THR A 48 1.10 -9.96 0.78
N VAL A 49 0.03 -9.22 1.09
CA VAL A 49 -0.93 -9.54 2.15
C VAL A 49 -2.33 -9.30 1.59
N GLU A 50 -3.09 -10.38 1.47
CA GLU A 50 -4.51 -10.33 1.10
C GLU A 50 -5.31 -9.53 2.16
N PRO A 51 -6.47 -8.93 1.82
CA PRO A 51 -7.29 -8.20 2.76
C PRO A 51 -7.59 -8.99 4.04
N CYS A 52 -7.22 -8.44 5.20
CA CYS A 52 -7.41 -9.09 6.49
C CYS A 52 -7.75 -8.08 7.60
N LYS A 53 -8.21 -8.59 8.76
CA LYS A 53 -8.39 -7.79 9.98
C LYS A 53 -7.16 -7.86 10.87
N VAL A 54 -6.73 -6.71 11.38
CA VAL A 54 -5.60 -6.60 12.32
C VAL A 54 -6.13 -5.96 13.60
N ALA A 55 -5.99 -6.65 14.72
CA ALA A 55 -6.43 -6.15 16.02
C ALA A 55 -5.57 -4.95 16.45
N ILE A 56 -6.23 -3.92 16.97
CA ILE A 56 -5.61 -2.75 17.59
C ILE A 56 -5.55 -3.01 19.10
N HIS A 57 -4.39 -2.82 19.71
CA HIS A 57 -4.23 -2.84 21.16
C HIS A 57 -3.96 -1.43 21.69
N GLU A 58 -4.27 -1.22 22.98
CA GLU A 58 -4.01 0.07 23.64
C GLU A 58 -2.54 0.48 23.51
N GLY A 59 -2.31 1.64 22.87
CA GLY A 59 -0.99 2.22 22.66
C GLY A 59 -0.26 1.79 21.38
N ASP A 60 -0.87 0.93 20.56
CA ASP A 60 -0.31 0.53 19.27
C ASP A 60 -0.11 1.74 18.36
N THR A 61 1.06 1.80 17.71
CA THR A 61 1.33 2.69 16.58
C THR A 61 0.94 2.02 15.27
N GLY A 62 0.86 2.78 14.18
CA GLY A 62 0.74 2.21 12.84
C GLY A 62 1.86 1.23 12.49
N LEU A 63 3.07 1.41 13.03
CA LEU A 63 4.18 0.49 12.81
C LEU A 63 3.98 -0.85 13.52
N ASP A 64 3.42 -0.83 14.73
CA ASP A 64 3.11 -2.06 15.47
C ASP A 64 2.03 -2.86 14.75
N LEU A 65 1.00 -2.16 14.26
CA LEU A 65 -0.05 -2.73 13.41
C LEU A 65 0.54 -3.37 12.15
N LEU A 66 1.41 -2.65 11.43
CA LEU A 66 2.06 -3.18 10.23
C LEU A 66 2.87 -4.46 10.52
N LYS A 67 3.63 -4.49 11.62
CA LYS A 67 4.43 -5.66 12.02
C LYS A 67 3.57 -6.85 12.46
N ASN A 68 2.35 -6.60 12.93
CA ASN A 68 1.38 -7.66 13.21
C ASN A 68 0.75 -8.22 11.92
N ALA A 69 0.64 -7.39 10.88
CA ALA A 69 0.03 -7.76 9.61
C ALA A 69 1.00 -8.42 8.62
N ALA A 70 2.27 -8.03 8.63
CA ALA A 70 3.24 -8.39 7.60
C ALA A 70 4.67 -8.51 8.15
N GLU A 71 5.48 -9.36 7.53
CA GLU A 71 6.93 -9.31 7.69
C GLU A 71 7.51 -8.18 6.83
N VAL A 72 8.11 -7.20 7.50
CA VAL A 72 8.68 -6.00 6.86
C VAL A 72 10.09 -5.71 7.34
N LEU A 73 10.89 -5.11 6.48
CA LEU A 73 12.16 -4.48 6.84
C LEU A 73 11.95 -2.98 7.04
N THR A 74 12.62 -2.44 8.04
CA THR A 74 12.54 -1.01 8.37
C THR A 74 13.92 -0.44 8.69
N GLU A 75 14.13 0.82 8.33
CA GLU A 75 15.31 1.60 8.72
C GLU A 75 14.92 2.80 9.56
N ASP A 76 15.68 3.07 10.62
CA ASP A 76 15.50 4.28 11.41
C ASP A 76 16.10 5.49 10.68
N THR A 77 15.26 6.48 10.41
CA THR A 77 15.67 7.74 9.79
C THR A 77 15.54 8.90 10.78
N GLY A 78 16.04 10.08 10.41
CA GLY A 78 15.81 11.30 11.19
C GLY A 78 14.33 11.71 11.31
N TYR A 79 13.44 11.06 10.54
CA TYR A 79 11.99 11.30 10.50
C TYR A 79 11.16 10.11 11.02
N GLY A 80 11.81 9.12 11.66
CA GLY A 80 11.17 7.91 12.15
C GLY A 80 11.48 6.66 11.31
N ALA A 81 10.79 5.56 11.61
CA ALA A 81 10.97 4.29 10.93
C ALA A 81 10.42 4.35 9.50
N TYR A 82 11.28 4.09 8.52
CA TYR A 82 10.93 3.97 7.11
C TYR A 82 10.80 2.49 6.75
N VAL A 83 9.70 2.11 6.09
CA VAL A 83 9.48 0.74 5.61
C VAL A 83 10.24 0.57 4.30
N THR A 84 11.29 -0.23 4.33
CA THR A 84 12.17 -0.44 3.16
C THR A 84 11.74 -1.62 2.31
N ALA A 85 11.08 -2.62 2.88
CA ALA A 85 10.65 -3.80 2.13
C ALA A 85 9.54 -4.58 2.83
N PHE A 86 8.79 -5.34 2.03
CA PHE A 86 7.91 -6.40 2.49
C PHE A 86 8.48 -7.75 2.06
N ALA A 87 8.34 -8.77 2.90
CA ALA A 87 8.70 -10.14 2.53
C ALA A 87 7.85 -10.59 1.34
N ASP A 88 8.50 -11.04 0.28
CA ASP A 88 7.82 -11.43 -0.96
C ASP A 88 8.67 -12.40 -1.79
N GLU A 89 8.13 -13.59 -2.07
CA GLU A 89 8.82 -14.63 -2.84
C GLU A 89 8.43 -14.67 -4.33
N ASP A 90 7.43 -13.89 -4.75
CA ASP A 90 6.93 -13.92 -6.13
C ASP A 90 7.86 -13.21 -7.11
N LEU A 91 8.60 -13.97 -7.92
CA LEU A 91 9.58 -13.41 -8.85
C LEU A 91 9.03 -13.13 -10.27
N GLN A 92 7.89 -13.71 -10.65
CA GLN A 92 7.34 -13.54 -11.99
C GLN A 92 6.55 -12.25 -12.11
N THR A 93 7.09 -11.26 -12.81
CA THR A 93 6.45 -9.95 -13.01
C THR A 93 6.17 -9.64 -14.46
N GLU A 94 4.98 -9.12 -14.73
CA GLU A 94 4.61 -8.51 -16.00
C GLU A 94 4.13 -7.08 -15.74
N VAL A 95 5.08 -6.14 -15.66
CA VAL A 95 4.78 -4.73 -15.40
C VAL A 95 3.74 -4.20 -16.42
N PRO A 96 2.67 -3.51 -15.99
CA PRO A 96 1.68 -2.91 -16.88
C PRO A 96 2.31 -2.00 -17.95
N GLU A 97 1.75 -2.03 -19.18
CA GLU A 97 2.29 -1.28 -20.31
C GLU A 97 2.31 0.24 -20.07
N ALA A 98 1.33 0.78 -19.33
CA ALA A 98 1.30 2.19 -18.95
C ALA A 98 2.54 2.59 -18.14
N ILE A 99 3.00 1.74 -17.22
CA ILE A 99 4.19 1.96 -16.40
C ILE A 99 5.46 1.76 -17.25
N LYS A 100 5.53 0.70 -18.07
CA LYS A 100 6.67 0.48 -18.99
C LYS A 100 6.90 1.67 -19.93
N ALA A 101 5.83 2.35 -20.35
CA ALA A 101 5.93 3.50 -21.24
C ALA A 101 6.66 4.69 -20.61
N VAL A 102 6.55 4.87 -19.29
CA VAL A 102 7.24 5.95 -18.54
C VAL A 102 8.53 5.48 -17.86
N CYS A 103 8.67 4.17 -17.62
CA CYS A 103 9.87 3.53 -17.08
C CYS A 103 10.46 2.53 -18.09
N PRO A 104 11.05 3.01 -19.21
CA PRO A 104 11.57 2.10 -20.26
C PRO A 104 12.79 1.30 -19.80
N GLU A 105 13.52 1.81 -18.81
CA GLU A 105 14.71 1.17 -18.24
C GLU A 105 14.39 0.80 -16.79
N MET A 106 14.08 -0.49 -16.57
CA MET A 106 13.86 -1.03 -15.23
C MET A 106 14.93 -2.06 -14.90
N THR A 107 15.30 -2.07 -13.62
CA THR A 107 16.11 -3.13 -13.02
C THR A 107 15.20 -4.26 -12.49
N GLY A 108 15.80 -5.27 -11.87
CA GLY A 108 15.05 -6.30 -11.15
C GLY A 108 14.99 -6.01 -9.67
N ARG A 109 14.65 -7.04 -8.90
CA ARG A 109 14.73 -7.01 -7.44
C ARG A 109 16.17 -7.13 -6.96
N ASN A 110 16.50 -6.41 -5.89
CA ASN A 110 17.85 -6.34 -5.34
C ASN A 110 18.06 -7.25 -4.13
N ALA A 111 16.99 -7.69 -3.47
CA ALA A 111 17.03 -8.55 -2.28
C ALA A 111 16.20 -9.83 -2.51
N GLU A 112 16.78 -10.98 -2.17
CA GLU A 112 16.07 -12.26 -2.22
C GLU A 112 15.03 -12.33 -1.10
N GLY A 113 13.82 -12.79 -1.43
CA GLY A 113 12.72 -12.95 -0.47
C GLY A 113 12.03 -11.65 -0.07
N TYR A 114 12.35 -10.52 -0.70
CA TYR A 114 11.73 -9.23 -0.42
C TYR A 114 11.40 -8.46 -1.70
N LEU A 115 10.33 -7.68 -1.66
CA LEU A 115 10.07 -6.58 -2.60
C LEU A 115 10.42 -5.27 -1.89
N SER A 116 11.46 -4.61 -2.37
CA SER A 116 12.14 -3.53 -1.65
C SER A 116 12.02 -2.19 -2.37
N ALA A 117 12.16 -1.11 -1.61
CA ALA A 117 12.46 0.20 -2.16
C ALA A 117 13.68 0.12 -3.07
N LEU A 118 13.66 0.90 -4.15
CA LEU A 118 14.68 0.92 -5.21
C LEU A 118 14.70 -0.32 -6.13
N ASP A 119 13.78 -1.27 -5.98
CA ASP A 119 13.57 -2.34 -6.96
C ASP A 119 12.90 -1.79 -8.22
N TYR A 120 13.30 -2.23 -9.41
CA TYR A 120 12.84 -1.70 -10.71
C TYR A 120 13.32 -0.28 -11.03
N THR A 121 13.07 0.73 -10.20
CA THR A 121 13.51 2.13 -10.41
C THR A 121 14.04 2.76 -9.13
N ALA A 122 14.70 3.92 -9.23
CA ALA A 122 15.13 4.66 -8.03
C ALA A 122 13.99 5.37 -7.28
N GLU A 123 12.78 5.39 -7.86
CA GLU A 123 11.59 6.04 -7.31
C GLU A 123 10.62 5.04 -6.68
N SER A 124 10.95 3.75 -6.75
CA SER A 124 10.09 2.68 -6.29
C SER A 124 10.19 2.46 -4.79
N GLY A 125 9.12 1.89 -4.25
CA GLY A 125 9.05 1.49 -2.85
C GLY A 125 7.62 1.31 -2.38
N TRP A 126 7.49 1.19 -1.07
CA TRP A 126 6.19 1.01 -0.43
C TRP A 126 5.67 2.34 0.08
N THR A 127 4.45 2.65 -0.32
CA THR A 127 3.68 3.76 0.23
C THR A 127 2.35 3.26 0.77
N TYR A 128 1.61 4.07 1.51
CA TYR A 128 0.35 3.64 2.09
C TYR A 128 -0.75 4.70 2.06
N PHE A 129 -1.97 4.19 2.14
CA PHE A 129 -3.21 4.96 2.15
C PHE A 129 -3.99 4.58 3.40
N VAL A 130 -4.72 5.55 3.95
CA VAL A 130 -5.70 5.32 5.02
C VAL A 130 -7.04 5.80 4.50
N ASN A 131 -8.03 4.90 4.42
CA ASN A 131 -9.36 5.20 3.89
C ASN A 131 -9.30 5.88 2.50
N ASP A 132 -8.48 5.30 1.61
CA ASP A 132 -8.20 5.80 0.25
C ASP A 132 -7.53 7.18 0.15
N GLU A 133 -7.09 7.75 1.26
CA GLU A 133 -6.33 9.00 1.29
C GLU A 133 -4.84 8.70 1.43
N TYR A 134 -4.05 9.31 0.55
CA TYR A 134 -2.60 9.12 0.51
C TYR A 134 -1.93 9.67 1.78
N ALA A 135 -1.24 8.80 2.52
CA ALA A 135 -0.69 9.19 3.80
C ALA A 135 0.45 10.22 3.67
N GLN A 136 0.40 11.26 4.52
CA GLN A 136 1.37 12.37 4.54
C GLN A 136 2.39 12.26 5.68
N VAL A 137 2.33 11.19 6.47
CA VAL A 137 3.20 10.94 7.61
C VAL A 137 3.83 9.55 7.49
N GLY A 138 4.88 9.29 8.25
CA GLY A 138 5.42 7.94 8.36
C GLY A 138 4.45 7.02 9.10
N ILE A 139 4.51 5.71 8.82
CA ILE A 139 3.61 4.74 9.45
C ILE A 139 3.72 4.71 10.99
N GLY A 140 4.89 5.09 11.54
CA GLY A 140 5.07 5.21 13.00
C GLY A 140 4.32 6.39 13.64
N ASP A 141 3.97 7.42 12.88
CA ASP A 141 3.20 8.58 13.37
C ASP A 141 1.68 8.42 13.12
N TYR A 142 1.29 7.42 12.33
CA TYR A 142 -0.12 7.06 12.17
C TYR A 142 -0.65 6.42 13.45
N ILE A 143 -1.83 6.89 13.90
CA ILE A 143 -2.55 6.39 15.06
C ILE A 143 -3.75 5.60 14.56
N PRO A 144 -3.78 4.26 14.71
CA PRO A 144 -4.88 3.44 14.23
C PRO A 144 -6.21 3.76 14.90
N ALA A 145 -7.28 3.80 14.11
CA ALA A 145 -8.65 3.88 14.59
C ALA A 145 -9.46 2.64 14.18
N ASP A 146 -10.42 2.25 15.02
CA ASP A 146 -11.34 1.15 14.71
C ASP A 146 -12.08 1.42 13.40
N GLY A 147 -12.05 0.45 12.49
CA GLY A 147 -12.69 0.50 11.19
C GLY A 147 -11.85 1.13 10.07
N ASP A 148 -10.66 1.66 10.36
CA ASP A 148 -9.76 2.18 9.31
C ASP A 148 -9.40 1.10 8.30
N VAL A 149 -9.19 1.51 7.05
CA VAL A 149 -8.65 0.67 5.99
C VAL A 149 -7.27 1.18 5.60
N VAL A 150 -6.24 0.38 5.87
CA VAL A 150 -4.84 0.70 5.59
C VAL A 150 -4.36 -0.15 4.43
N VAL A 151 -4.01 0.49 3.32
CA VAL A 151 -3.50 -0.20 2.14
C VAL A 151 -2.08 0.23 1.88
N PHE A 152 -1.14 -0.70 1.98
CA PHE A 152 0.20 -0.54 1.44
C PHE A 152 0.20 -0.91 -0.04
N SER A 153 0.86 -0.10 -0.86
CA SER A 153 0.94 -0.30 -2.30
C SER A 153 2.37 -0.08 -2.76
N PHE A 154 2.91 -1.05 -3.51
CA PHE A 154 4.19 -0.89 -4.16
C PHE A 154 4.05 0.06 -5.35
N THR A 155 4.88 1.09 -5.40
CA THR A 155 5.00 2.01 -6.53
C THR A 155 6.31 1.77 -7.26
N VAL A 156 6.30 1.94 -8.58
CA VAL A 156 7.44 1.86 -9.48
C VAL A 156 7.81 3.24 -10.03
N TYR A 157 6.88 4.19 -10.08
CA TYR A 157 7.07 5.47 -10.76
C TYR A 157 6.60 6.68 -9.96
N GLY A 158 7.43 7.73 -9.90
CA GLY A 158 7.06 9.04 -9.40
C GLY A 158 6.62 9.07 -7.93
N TYR A 159 7.07 8.12 -7.12
CA TYR A 159 6.70 7.95 -5.71
C TYR A 159 5.20 7.77 -5.47
N GLY A 160 4.49 7.08 -6.37
CA GLY A 160 3.05 6.84 -6.31
C GLY A 160 2.25 7.45 -7.46
N ALA A 161 2.93 8.00 -8.48
CA ALA A 161 2.26 8.54 -9.66
C ALA A 161 1.51 7.47 -10.45
N ASP A 162 2.05 6.26 -10.52
CA ASP A 162 1.39 5.06 -11.04
C ASP A 162 0.17 4.63 -10.22
N LEU A 163 0.07 5.03 -8.95
CA LEU A 163 -1.09 4.80 -8.08
C LEU A 163 -2.13 5.94 -8.16
N GLY A 164 -1.92 6.93 -9.02
CA GLY A 164 -2.80 8.08 -9.19
C GLY A 164 -2.54 9.24 -8.23
N VAL A 165 -1.38 9.26 -7.56
CA VAL A 165 -0.97 10.36 -6.66
C VAL A 165 -0.15 11.40 -7.43
N ASP A 166 -0.53 12.67 -7.37
CA ASP A 166 0.26 13.74 -7.98
C ASP A 166 1.36 14.24 -7.02
N ASN A 167 2.60 13.85 -7.31
CA ASN A 167 3.79 14.22 -6.55
C ASN A 167 4.72 15.17 -7.31
N SER A 168 4.24 15.77 -8.40
CA SER A 168 5.03 16.67 -9.26
C SER A 168 5.53 17.92 -8.54
N SER A 169 4.85 18.33 -7.46
CA SER A 169 5.17 19.54 -6.71
C SER A 169 6.44 19.43 -5.83
N TRP A 170 6.91 18.22 -5.54
CA TRP A 170 8.03 17.99 -4.62
C TRP A 170 9.13 17.07 -5.18
N GLY A 171 9.13 16.84 -6.49
CA GLY A 171 10.20 16.10 -7.18
C GLY A 171 9.82 14.69 -7.65
N GLY A 172 8.56 14.30 -7.49
CA GLY A 172 7.97 13.14 -8.17
C GLY A 172 7.40 13.51 -9.54
N ALA A 173 6.44 12.71 -10.00
CA ALA A 173 5.74 12.91 -11.26
C ALA A 173 4.26 13.27 -11.05
N ALA A 174 3.62 13.79 -12.10
CA ALA A 174 2.17 13.90 -12.13
C ALA A 174 1.54 12.50 -12.19
N ALA A 175 0.33 12.37 -11.65
CA ALA A 175 -0.42 11.12 -11.65
C ALA A 175 -0.53 10.53 -13.08
N LEU A 176 -0.22 9.23 -13.21
CA LEU A 176 -0.26 8.49 -14.47
C LEU A 176 -1.68 8.05 -14.84
N LYS A 177 -2.51 7.84 -13.82
CA LYS A 177 -3.93 7.46 -13.92
C LYS A 177 -4.75 8.19 -12.85
N GLU A 178 -6.07 8.13 -12.95
CA GLU A 178 -6.93 8.54 -11.85
C GLU A 178 -6.81 7.56 -10.68
N ALA A 179 -6.80 8.08 -9.45
CA ALA A 179 -6.82 7.26 -8.26
C ALA A 179 -8.20 6.62 -8.07
N THR A 180 -8.21 5.34 -7.72
CA THR A 180 -9.41 4.58 -7.41
C THR A 180 -9.60 4.43 -5.90
N LYS A 181 -10.85 4.41 -5.46
CA LYS A 181 -11.26 4.25 -4.06
C LYS A 181 -11.57 2.78 -3.78
N LYS A 182 -10.69 2.10 -3.04
CA LYS A 182 -10.69 0.64 -2.81
C LYS A 182 -11.00 0.25 -1.36
N ALA A 183 -11.08 1.20 -0.44
CA ALA A 183 -11.22 0.92 1.00
C ALA A 183 -12.41 0.01 1.32
N ASP A 184 -13.58 0.31 0.76
CA ASP A 184 -14.79 -0.48 0.99
C ASP A 184 -14.65 -1.92 0.49
N LEU A 185 -14.05 -2.12 -0.69
CA LEU A 185 -13.83 -3.45 -1.26
C LEU A 185 -12.83 -4.25 -0.43
N VAL A 186 -11.74 -3.62 0.02
CA VAL A 186 -10.74 -4.25 0.91
C VAL A 186 -11.42 -4.71 2.21
N LYS A 187 -12.23 -3.84 2.82
CA LYS A 187 -12.96 -4.17 4.03
C LYS A 187 -13.90 -5.36 3.83
N LEU A 188 -14.71 -5.34 2.76
CA LEU A 188 -15.62 -6.44 2.44
C LEU A 188 -14.88 -7.75 2.16
N CYS A 189 -13.76 -7.72 1.44
CA CYS A 189 -12.94 -8.92 1.21
C CYS A 189 -12.40 -9.49 2.53
N ALA A 190 -11.92 -8.64 3.43
CA ALA A 190 -11.45 -9.08 4.74
C ALA A 190 -12.59 -9.69 5.59
N GLU A 191 -13.80 -9.10 5.56
CA GLU A 191 -14.97 -9.68 6.22
C GLU A 191 -15.40 -11.00 5.58
N ALA A 192 -15.40 -11.08 4.25
CA ALA A 192 -15.77 -12.27 3.49
C ALA A 192 -14.81 -13.45 3.69
N SER A 193 -13.51 -13.19 3.87
CA SER A 193 -12.52 -14.23 4.14
C SER A 193 -12.79 -15.03 5.42
N GLU A 194 -13.49 -14.40 6.38
CA GLU A 194 -13.85 -14.99 7.68
C GLU A 194 -15.32 -15.45 7.73
N ALA A 195 -16.11 -15.15 6.70
CA ALA A 195 -17.54 -15.46 6.66
C ALA A 195 -17.80 -16.84 6.06
N GLU A 196 -18.75 -17.57 6.64
CA GLU A 196 -19.22 -18.83 6.07
C GLU A 196 -20.27 -18.58 4.98
N GLY A 197 -20.17 -19.31 3.87
CA GLY A 197 -21.23 -19.35 2.85
C GLY A 197 -21.18 -18.23 1.81
N VAL A 198 -20.12 -17.43 1.77
CA VAL A 198 -19.86 -16.49 0.67
C VAL A 198 -19.58 -17.29 -0.60
N ASP A 199 -20.17 -16.87 -1.72
CA ASP A 199 -19.93 -17.49 -3.02
C ASP A 199 -18.46 -17.30 -3.44
N GLU A 200 -17.75 -18.42 -3.66
CA GLU A 200 -16.32 -18.43 -3.98
C GLU A 200 -16.00 -17.65 -5.26
N TYR A 201 -16.89 -17.65 -6.25
CA TYR A 201 -16.69 -16.90 -7.49
C TYR A 201 -16.85 -15.40 -7.27
N VAL A 202 -17.80 -14.97 -6.43
CA VAL A 202 -17.95 -13.55 -6.05
C VAL A 202 -16.73 -13.07 -5.27
N PHE A 203 -16.27 -13.85 -4.29
CA PHE A 203 -15.07 -13.50 -3.51
C PHE A 203 -13.82 -13.45 -4.39
N THR A 204 -13.61 -14.46 -5.22
CA THR A 204 -12.46 -14.50 -6.15
C THR A 204 -12.49 -13.32 -7.12
N GLY A 205 -13.66 -12.99 -7.68
CA GLY A 205 -13.81 -11.85 -8.58
C GLY A 205 -13.49 -10.51 -7.90
N ALA A 206 -13.89 -10.32 -6.64
CA ALA A 206 -13.54 -9.15 -5.86
C ALA A 206 -12.03 -9.03 -5.61
N MET A 207 -11.38 -10.16 -5.28
CA MET A 207 -9.92 -10.24 -5.13
C MET A 207 -9.18 -9.96 -6.45
N GLU A 208 -9.70 -10.44 -7.58
CA GLU A 208 -9.14 -10.14 -8.91
C GLU A 208 -9.23 -8.65 -9.25
N VAL A 209 -10.35 -7.98 -8.92
CA VAL A 209 -10.49 -6.53 -9.10
C VAL A 209 -9.48 -5.76 -8.26
N LEU A 210 -9.24 -6.16 -7.00
CA LEU A 210 -8.23 -5.54 -6.14
C LEU A 210 -6.79 -5.76 -6.63
N ALA A 211 -6.52 -6.85 -7.36
CA ALA A 211 -5.20 -7.19 -7.89
C ALA A 211 -4.90 -6.55 -9.26
N GLU A 212 -5.92 -6.03 -9.95
CA GLU A 212 -5.80 -5.51 -11.31
C GLU A 212 -5.39 -4.04 -11.32
N TYR A 213 -4.23 -3.74 -11.92
CA TYR A 213 -3.70 -2.37 -11.98
C TYR A 213 -4.61 -1.41 -12.76
N GLU A 214 -5.25 -1.88 -13.83
CA GLU A 214 -6.12 -1.06 -14.67
C GLU A 214 -7.60 -1.12 -14.24
N ALA A 215 -7.90 -1.67 -13.06
CA ALA A 215 -9.27 -1.66 -12.54
C ALA A 215 -9.82 -0.23 -12.49
N THR A 216 -11.03 -0.05 -12.99
CA THR A 216 -11.74 1.22 -12.96
C THR A 216 -12.54 1.37 -11.66
N GLN A 217 -12.97 2.59 -11.33
CA GLN A 217 -13.87 2.78 -10.19
C GLN A 217 -15.17 1.99 -10.38
N GLU A 218 -15.67 1.88 -11.62
CA GLU A 218 -16.87 1.09 -11.92
C GLU A 218 -16.65 -0.41 -11.64
N ASP A 219 -15.48 -0.95 -11.94
CA ASP A 219 -15.15 -2.35 -11.62
C ASP A 219 -15.16 -2.58 -10.09
N ILE A 220 -14.59 -1.64 -9.33
CA ILE A 220 -14.56 -1.68 -7.87
C ILE A 220 -15.97 -1.57 -7.29
N ASP A 221 -16.75 -0.60 -7.74
CA ASP A 221 -18.13 -0.39 -7.26
C ASP A 221 -19.02 -1.61 -7.54
N ASN A 222 -18.85 -2.24 -8.72
CA ASN A 222 -19.56 -3.47 -9.07
C ASN A 222 -19.14 -4.66 -8.19
N ALA A 223 -17.85 -4.77 -7.85
CA ALA A 223 -17.35 -5.80 -6.95
C ALA A 223 -17.86 -5.58 -5.51
N VAL A 224 -17.88 -4.33 -5.03
CA VAL A 224 -18.47 -3.94 -3.75
C VAL A 224 -19.93 -4.36 -3.68
N ALA A 225 -20.73 -4.01 -4.69
CA ALA A 225 -22.15 -4.37 -4.72
C ALA A 225 -22.35 -5.89 -4.71
N SER A 226 -21.59 -6.61 -5.54
CA SER A 226 -21.70 -8.07 -5.65
C SER A 226 -21.31 -8.78 -4.34
N LEU A 227 -20.24 -8.34 -3.68
CA LEU A 227 -19.77 -8.94 -2.45
C LEU A 227 -20.65 -8.58 -1.25
N THR A 228 -21.19 -7.36 -1.22
CA THR A 228 -22.19 -6.90 -0.23
C THR A 228 -23.43 -7.79 -0.28
N ASP A 229 -23.97 -8.03 -1.49
CA ASP A 229 -25.12 -8.92 -1.70
C ASP A 229 -24.81 -10.36 -1.25
N ALA A 230 -23.61 -10.87 -1.57
CA ALA A 230 -23.19 -12.22 -1.19
C ALA A 230 -23.01 -12.41 0.31
N LEU A 231 -22.55 -11.37 1.02
CA LEU A 231 -22.47 -11.36 2.48
C LEU A 231 -23.85 -11.20 3.15
N GLY A 232 -24.89 -10.88 2.37
CA GLY A 232 -26.22 -10.54 2.91
C GLY A 232 -26.20 -9.24 3.72
N VAL A 233 -25.24 -8.35 3.42
CA VAL A 233 -25.10 -7.04 4.06
C VAL A 233 -26.04 -6.08 3.36
N ASP A 234 -27.37 -6.20 3.56
CA ASP A 234 -28.28 -5.10 3.23
C ASP A 234 -29.46 -4.98 4.23
N ALA A 235 -29.72 -3.73 4.64
CA ALA A 235 -30.80 -3.23 5.51
C ALA A 235 -30.80 -3.48 7.04
N ALA A 236 -29.70 -3.85 7.71
CA ALA A 236 -29.66 -3.89 9.20
C ALA A 236 -29.20 -2.58 9.87
N THR A 237 -28.54 -1.67 9.12
CA THR A 237 -27.91 -0.45 9.68
C THR A 237 -28.67 0.85 9.34
N ALA A 238 -29.86 0.75 8.73
CA ALA A 238 -30.71 1.90 8.40
C ALA A 238 -31.88 2.12 9.38
N GLU A 239 -32.10 1.24 10.38
CA GLU A 239 -33.19 1.38 11.37
C GLU A 239 -32.69 1.91 12.73
N SER A 240 -31.83 2.93 12.72
CA SER A 240 -31.62 3.78 13.90
C SER A 240 -31.08 5.17 13.54
N ALA A 241 -31.66 5.80 12.51
CA ALA A 241 -31.42 7.22 12.26
C ALA A 241 -32.60 7.87 11.52
N GLU A 242 -33.81 7.77 12.04
CA GLU A 242 -34.85 8.74 11.66
C GLU A 242 -35.84 9.01 12.80
N THR A 243 -35.60 10.10 13.53
CA THR A 243 -36.54 11.08 14.13
C THR A 243 -35.74 11.87 15.17
N THR A 244 -35.47 13.17 15.04
CA THR A 244 -36.39 14.27 14.70
C THR A 244 -35.63 15.49 14.17
N GLU A 245 -36.01 15.99 13.00
CA GLU A 245 -35.86 17.40 12.65
C GLU A 245 -37.05 18.19 13.22
N THR A 246 -36.80 19.32 13.88
CA THR A 246 -37.52 20.57 13.61
C THR A 246 -36.79 21.78 14.19
N ALA A 247 -36.32 22.59 13.25
CA ALA A 247 -35.99 24.01 13.25
C ALA A 247 -36.28 24.86 14.50
N ASP A 248 -35.32 25.74 14.83
CA ASP A 248 -35.63 27.13 15.10
C ASP A 248 -34.58 28.07 14.51
N THR A 249 -35.06 29.07 13.79
CA THR A 249 -34.33 30.14 13.10
C THR A 249 -34.26 31.37 13.98
N ALA A 250 -33.07 31.94 14.16
CA ALA A 250 -32.93 33.34 14.53
C ALA A 250 -31.62 33.93 13.96
N GLU A 251 -31.77 34.85 13.00
CA GLU A 251 -30.78 35.86 12.65
C GLU A 251 -30.41 36.73 13.87
N VAL A 252 -29.18 37.27 13.91
CA VAL A 252 -28.92 38.72 13.84
C VAL A 252 -27.40 39.01 13.84
N SER A 253 -27.01 39.70 12.76
CA SER A 253 -26.06 40.81 12.60
C SER A 253 -24.58 40.74 13.00
N ALA A 254 -23.80 41.19 12.02
CA ALA A 254 -22.40 41.59 12.01
C ALA A 254 -22.00 42.60 13.09
N GLU A 255 -20.73 42.50 13.54
CA GLU A 255 -19.87 43.67 13.74
C GLU A 255 -18.39 43.30 13.44
N THR A 256 -17.75 44.19 12.70
CA THR A 256 -16.35 44.18 12.27
C THR A 256 -15.39 44.58 13.39
N ALA A 257 -14.24 43.92 13.49
CA ALA A 257 -13.02 44.56 14.01
C ALA A 257 -11.77 43.99 13.32
N ASP A 258 -11.11 44.90 12.61
CA ASP A 258 -9.80 44.83 11.98
C ASP A 258 -8.70 44.94 13.06
N ALA A 259 -7.63 44.13 12.95
CA ALA A 259 -6.24 44.59 12.88
C ALA A 259 -5.20 43.52 13.31
N SER A 260 -4.38 43.14 12.32
CA SER A 260 -2.91 43.06 12.34
C SER A 260 -2.17 41.91 13.06
N ALA A 261 -1.66 41.01 12.22
CA ALA A 261 -0.26 40.59 12.02
C ALA A 261 0.66 40.28 13.22
N ASP A 262 1.03 38.99 13.29
CA ASP A 262 2.42 38.44 13.37
C ASP A 262 2.26 36.94 13.01
N GLY A 263 2.96 36.28 12.08
CA GLY A 263 4.36 36.38 11.73
C GLY A 263 5.10 35.11 12.16
N ALA A 264 4.69 33.92 11.68
CA ALA A 264 5.48 32.69 11.79
C ALA A 264 5.14 31.74 10.64
N ASP A 265 5.97 31.81 9.61
CA ASP A 265 6.05 30.90 8.47
C ASP A 265 6.90 29.70 8.88
N ASP A 266 6.25 28.61 9.29
CA ASP A 266 6.91 27.30 9.46
C ASP A 266 6.70 26.48 8.17
N GLY A 267 7.40 26.89 7.12
CA GLY A 267 7.60 26.08 5.93
C GLY A 267 8.37 24.80 6.29
N LYS A 268 7.65 23.69 6.46
CA LYS A 268 8.26 22.35 6.56
C LYS A 268 8.84 21.96 5.20
N GLY A 269 10.15 22.14 5.07
CA GLY A 269 10.92 21.76 3.90
C GLY A 269 11.03 20.23 3.73
N SER A 270 11.07 19.82 2.46
CA SER A 270 11.25 18.45 1.96
C SER A 270 12.49 17.73 2.53
N PRO A 271 12.49 16.38 2.52
CA PRO A 271 13.69 15.60 2.78
C PRO A 271 14.75 15.88 1.71
N ALA A 272 15.93 16.32 2.16
CA ALA A 272 17.12 16.37 1.34
C ALA A 272 17.53 14.94 0.99
N THR A 273 17.33 14.53 -0.27
CA THR A 273 18.11 13.43 -0.82
C THR A 273 19.56 13.89 -0.85
N GLY A 274 20.37 13.31 0.03
CA GLY A 274 21.77 13.66 0.21
C GLY A 274 22.58 13.40 -1.05
N VAL A 275 22.61 14.37 -1.96
CA VAL A 275 23.60 14.47 -3.03
C VAL A 275 24.01 15.93 -3.20
N GLU A 276 24.60 16.51 -2.15
CA GLU A 276 25.44 17.70 -2.35
C GLU A 276 26.74 17.27 -3.04
N GLY A 277 26.96 17.83 -4.23
CA GLY A 277 28.14 17.60 -5.03
C GLY A 277 29.42 17.96 -4.29
N ALA A 278 30.13 16.95 -3.83
CA ALA A 278 31.57 17.00 -3.64
C ALA A 278 32.21 16.10 -4.70
N ALA A 279 32.83 16.70 -5.71
CA ALA A 279 33.71 16.01 -6.63
C ALA A 279 34.88 15.39 -5.84
N VAL A 280 34.77 14.11 -5.50
CA VAL A 280 35.87 13.31 -4.96
C VAL A 280 36.17 12.20 -5.96
N ALA A 281 37.27 12.38 -6.67
CA ALA A 281 37.84 11.36 -7.53
C ALA A 281 38.19 10.12 -6.69
N PHE A 282 37.39 9.06 -6.77
CA PHE A 282 37.79 7.76 -6.25
C PHE A 282 38.81 7.13 -7.21
N ALA A 283 40.07 7.17 -6.78
CA ALA A 283 41.16 6.46 -7.42
C ALA A 283 40.89 4.95 -7.35
N VAL A 284 40.83 4.31 -8.52
CA VAL A 284 40.87 2.86 -8.66
C VAL A 284 42.21 2.35 -8.13
N VAL A 285 42.20 1.67 -6.98
CA VAL A 285 43.34 0.86 -6.52
C VAL A 285 43.07 -0.60 -6.89
N LEU A 286 43.59 -1.01 -8.05
CA LEU A 286 43.74 -2.41 -8.40
C LEU A 286 44.84 -3.03 -7.53
N LEU A 287 44.46 -3.70 -6.44
CA LEU A 287 45.32 -4.64 -5.74
C LEU A 287 45.28 -6.00 -6.46
N ALA A 288 46.00 -6.10 -7.58
CA ALA A 288 46.35 -7.40 -8.16
C ALA A 288 47.53 -7.99 -7.36
N GLY A 289 47.20 -8.78 -6.33
CA GLY A 289 48.16 -9.61 -5.63
C GLY A 289 48.67 -10.73 -6.55
N ALA A 290 49.96 -10.71 -6.84
CA ALA A 290 50.68 -11.74 -7.57
C ALA A 290 50.69 -13.07 -6.79
N GLY A 291 50.00 -14.08 -7.33
CA GLY A 291 50.17 -15.48 -6.95
C GLY A 291 51.13 -16.19 -7.89
N ILE A 292 52.41 -16.22 -7.51
CA ILE A 292 53.45 -17.02 -8.17
C ILE A 292 53.17 -18.51 -7.88
N ALA A 293 52.93 -19.31 -8.92
CA ALA A 293 53.07 -20.77 -8.86
C ALA A 293 54.05 -21.22 -9.94
N LEU A 294 55.30 -21.41 -9.51
CA LEU A 294 56.39 -22.07 -10.25
C LEU A 294 56.60 -23.48 -9.68
N SER A 295 57.15 -24.37 -10.51
CA SER A 295 57.67 -25.73 -10.26
C SER A 295 56.72 -26.87 -10.64
N LYS A 296 57.04 -27.84 -11.51
CA LYS A 296 58.32 -28.26 -12.11
C LYS A 296 58.07 -29.16 -13.33
N ARG A 297 58.99 -29.11 -14.30
CA ARG A 297 59.18 -30.12 -15.34
C ARG A 297 59.73 -31.42 -14.74
N LYS A 298 59.30 -32.56 -15.29
CA LYS A 298 60.19 -33.48 -16.02
C LYS A 298 59.37 -34.26 -17.04
#